data_AF-A0A7X3V0E1-F1
#
_entry.id   AF-A0A7X3V0E1-F1
#
_cell.length_a   1.000
_cell.length_b   1.000
_cell.length_c   1.000
_cell.angle_alpha   90.00
_cell.angle_beta   90.00
_cell.angle_gamma   90.00
#
_symmetry.space_group_name_H-M   'P 1'
#
loop_
_entity.id
_entity.type
_entity.pdbx_description
1 polymer ?
#
loop_
_entity_poly.entity_id
_entity_poly.type
_entity_poly.pdbx_seq_one_letter_code
_entity_poly.pdbx_strand_id
1 'polypeptide(L)'
;MAAGDGARVRSAGSGGAERTMKREHATYRERTWAPAWVWVLVWGACLAAVGATAYGAAREPMSTTALVLTLGAVLFFPVLMSTLFLRLDVEVRADHLFIAFGPVHLVRKRIAYHDMESAEAVTYSPLREFGGWGIRPTRRKTAWTIRGNKAVRVVLRSGKQVYVGSRFPQRLAGRIALRLGTRR
;
A
#
# COMPACT_ATOMS: atom_id res chain seq x y z
N MET A 1 53.43 1.20 48.27
CA MET A 1 53.06 -0.15 47.79
C MET A 1 51.75 -0.01 47.04
N ALA A 2 51.77 -0.29 45.72
CA ALA A 2 50.67 -0.49 44.76
C ALA A 2 49.47 0.49 44.78
N ALA A 3 49.31 1.39 43.80
CA ALA A 3 48.86 1.16 42.41
C ALA A 3 47.33 1.07 42.27
N GLY A 4 46.78 2.01 41.49
CA GLY A 4 45.75 1.70 40.49
C GLY A 4 44.31 2.12 40.80
N ASP A 5 43.69 2.64 39.73
CA ASP A 5 42.25 2.55 39.41
C ASP A 5 41.37 3.72 39.91
N GLY A 6 40.67 4.48 39.08
CA GLY A 6 40.43 4.39 37.64
C GLY A 6 39.48 5.52 37.28
N ALA A 7 39.86 6.35 36.32
CA ALA A 7 39.04 7.44 35.82
C ALA A 7 37.76 6.88 35.19
N ARG A 8 36.60 7.26 35.73
CA ARG A 8 35.28 6.90 35.16
C ARG A 8 34.61 8.14 34.58
N VAL A 9 35.06 8.53 33.39
CA VAL A 9 34.25 9.29 32.42
C VAL A 9 33.61 8.28 31.48
N ARG A 10 32.27 8.24 31.42
CA ARG A 10 31.46 7.72 30.30
C ARG A 10 29.99 8.06 30.57
N SER A 11 29.48 9.07 29.88
CA SER A 11 28.56 8.92 28.73
C SER A 11 27.11 8.57 29.12
N ALA A 12 26.32 9.59 29.43
CA ALA A 12 24.86 9.51 29.42
C ALA A 12 24.31 10.46 28.35
N GLY A 13 24.54 10.09 27.09
CA GLY A 13 23.98 10.77 25.93
C GLY A 13 23.77 9.74 24.82
N SER A 14 22.57 9.16 24.75
CA SER A 14 22.06 8.53 23.50
C SER A 14 20.60 8.06 23.57
N GLY A 15 19.93 8.05 24.73
CA GLY A 15 18.55 7.55 24.81
C GLY A 15 17.44 8.48 24.27
N GLY A 16 17.75 9.77 24.07
CA GLY A 16 16.77 10.79 23.65
C GLY A 16 16.72 11.08 22.14
N ALA A 17 17.75 10.70 21.39
CA ALA A 17 17.85 11.04 19.96
C ALA A 17 17.12 10.05 19.05
N GLU A 18 16.99 8.78 19.45
CA GLU A 18 16.35 7.75 18.62
C GLU A 18 14.81 7.82 18.62
N ARG A 19 14.20 8.38 19.67
CA ARG A 19 12.73 8.48 19.76
C ARG A 19 12.15 9.67 18.97
N THR A 20 12.99 10.59 18.52
CA THR A 20 12.58 11.84 17.87
C THR A 20 12.63 11.76 16.33
N MET A 21 13.30 10.75 15.76
CA MET A 21 13.44 10.56 14.31
C MET A 21 12.28 9.83 13.62
N LYS A 22 11.21 9.43 14.34
CA LYS A 22 10.09 8.67 13.77
C LYS A 22 8.78 9.47 13.64
N ARG A 23 8.89 10.79 13.54
CA ARG A 23 7.81 11.69 13.13
C ARG A 23 8.24 12.52 11.93
N GLU A 24 8.60 11.86 10.83
CA GLU A 24 8.35 12.47 9.54
C GLU A 24 6.83 12.60 9.40
N HIS A 25 6.29 13.74 9.83
CA HIS A 25 4.89 14.05 9.68
C HIS A 25 4.55 14.07 8.19
N ALA A 26 4.03 12.94 7.69
CA ALA A 26 3.45 12.87 6.35
C ALA A 26 2.48 14.05 6.21
N THR A 27 2.80 14.99 5.33
CA THR A 27 2.05 16.24 5.19
C THR A 27 0.66 15.97 4.59
N TYR A 28 0.50 14.80 3.96
CA TYR A 28 -0.75 14.30 3.46
C TYR A 28 -0.74 12.77 3.46
N ARG A 29 -1.83 12.16 3.95
CA ARG A 29 -2.05 10.71 3.91
C ARG A 29 -3.47 10.45 3.41
N GLU A 30 -3.55 9.67 2.34
CA GLU A 30 -4.82 9.24 1.76
C GLU A 30 -4.88 7.70 1.77
N ARG A 31 -6.03 7.18 2.19
CA ARG A 31 -6.31 5.75 2.23
C ARG A 31 -7.55 5.46 1.44
N THR A 32 -7.40 4.70 0.37
CA THR A 32 -8.51 4.30 -0.50
C THR A 32 -8.75 2.81 -0.37
N TRP A 33 -9.97 2.46 0.00
CA TRP A 33 -10.41 1.08 0.12
C TRP A 33 -11.05 0.60 -1.18
N ALA A 34 -10.96 -0.70 -1.42
CA ALA A 34 -11.69 -1.35 -2.50
C ALA A 34 -13.20 -1.06 -2.38
N PRO A 35 -13.92 -0.98 -3.52
CA PRO A 35 -15.38 -0.81 -3.51
C PRO A 35 -16.09 -1.93 -2.73
N ALA A 36 -17.24 -1.61 -2.12
CA ALA A 36 -18.03 -2.57 -1.33
C ALA A 36 -18.38 -3.84 -2.11
N TRP A 37 -18.68 -3.74 -3.41
CA TRP A 37 -19.00 -4.90 -4.23
C TRP A 37 -17.85 -5.92 -4.32
N VAL A 38 -16.58 -5.48 -4.26
CA VAL A 38 -15.43 -6.40 -4.23
C VAL A 38 -15.45 -7.21 -2.94
N TRP A 39 -15.77 -6.57 -1.82
CA TRP A 39 -15.92 -7.26 -0.54
C TRP A 39 -17.06 -8.28 -0.57
N VAL A 40 -18.19 -7.92 -1.18
CA VAL A 40 -19.32 -8.84 -1.35
C VAL A 40 -18.92 -10.05 -2.20
N LEU A 41 -18.18 -9.86 -3.30
CA LEU A 41 -17.70 -10.98 -4.12
C LEU A 41 -16.71 -11.87 -3.35
N VAL A 42 -15.76 -11.28 -2.62
CA VAL A 42 -14.75 -12.03 -1.86
C VAL A 42 -15.41 -12.84 -0.74
N TRP A 43 -16.28 -12.21 0.06
CA TRP A 43 -16.97 -12.89 1.15
C TRP A 43 -18.07 -13.84 0.66
N GLY A 44 -18.75 -13.50 -0.44
CA GLY A 44 -19.73 -14.36 -1.09
C GLY A 44 -19.10 -15.63 -1.66
N ALA A 45 -17.94 -15.52 -2.32
CA ALA A 45 -17.18 -16.69 -2.79
C ALA A 45 -16.68 -17.55 -1.61
N CYS A 46 -16.25 -16.93 -0.52
CA CYS A 46 -15.88 -17.66 0.70
C CYS A 46 -17.08 -18.44 1.27
N LEU A 47 -18.24 -17.80 1.40
CA LEU A 47 -19.46 -18.45 1.89
C LEU A 47 -19.89 -19.61 0.98
N ALA A 48 -19.83 -19.42 -0.35
CA ALA A 48 -20.12 -20.47 -1.32
C ALA A 48 -19.15 -21.66 -1.18
N ALA A 49 -17.85 -21.40 -1.00
CA ALA A 49 -16.84 -22.44 -0.79
C ALA A 49 -17.05 -23.21 0.53
N VAL A 50 -17.41 -22.51 1.62
CA VAL A 50 -17.79 -23.16 2.89
C VAL A 50 -19.01 -24.05 2.68
N GLY A 51 -20.06 -23.55 2.01
CA GLY A 51 -21.27 -24.34 1.70
C GLY A 51 -20.97 -25.57 0.85
N ALA A 52 -20.12 -25.44 -0.17
CA ALA A 52 -19.70 -26.56 -1.01
C ALA A 52 -18.91 -27.61 -0.22
N THR A 53 -18.02 -27.17 0.68
CA THR A 53 -17.24 -28.05 1.57
C THR A 53 -18.17 -28.81 2.52
N ALA A 54 -19.14 -28.12 3.13
CA ALA A 54 -20.12 -28.75 4.02
C ALA A 54 -21.03 -29.74 3.27
N TYR A 55 -21.48 -29.38 2.07
CA TYR A 55 -22.29 -30.26 1.23
C TYR A 55 -21.54 -31.52 0.80
N GLY A 56 -20.27 -31.39 0.41
CA GLY A 56 -19.42 -32.53 0.10
C GLY A 56 -19.22 -33.44 1.31
N ALA A 57 -18.91 -32.86 2.47
CA ALA A 57 -18.72 -33.60 3.72
C ALA A 57 -19.98 -34.35 4.19
N ALA A 58 -21.17 -33.83 3.86
CA ALA A 58 -22.44 -34.46 4.19
C ALA A 58 -22.74 -35.70 3.31
N ARG A 59 -22.15 -35.76 2.11
CA ARG A 59 -22.27 -36.93 1.21
C ARG A 59 -21.21 -37.97 1.49
N GLU A 60 -19.97 -37.52 1.58
CA GLU A 60 -18.80 -38.35 1.83
C GLU A 60 -18.02 -37.74 2.99
N PRO A 61 -18.08 -38.34 4.20
CA PRO A 61 -17.43 -37.80 5.38
C PRO A 61 -15.92 -37.68 5.16
N MET A 62 -15.44 -36.44 5.13
CA MET A 62 -14.00 -36.18 5.15
C MET A 62 -13.42 -36.51 6.52
N SER A 63 -12.15 -36.89 6.57
CA SER A 63 -11.44 -36.97 7.85
C SER A 63 -11.47 -35.61 8.55
N THR A 64 -11.55 -35.59 9.88
CA THR A 64 -11.61 -34.35 10.67
C THR A 64 -10.45 -33.42 10.33
N THR A 65 -9.26 -33.98 10.13
CA THR A 65 -8.07 -33.22 9.72
C THR A 65 -8.25 -32.55 8.36
N ALA A 66 -8.76 -33.27 7.37
CA ALA A 66 -8.98 -32.72 6.02
C ALA A 66 -10.05 -31.61 6.04
N LEU A 67 -11.12 -31.77 6.82
CA LEU A 67 -12.16 -30.76 6.97
C LEU A 67 -11.62 -29.48 7.61
N VAL A 68 -10.85 -29.60 8.70
CA VAL A 68 -10.26 -28.45 9.40
C VAL A 68 -9.29 -27.70 8.50
N LEU A 69 -8.41 -28.41 7.78
CA LEU A 69 -7.46 -27.78 6.86
C LEU A 69 -8.18 -27.07 5.69
N THR A 70 -9.22 -27.70 5.15
CA THR A 70 -9.99 -27.12 4.04
C THR A 70 -10.73 -25.86 4.47
N LEU A 71 -11.48 -25.91 5.59
CA LEU A 71 -12.19 -24.74 6.12
C LEU A 71 -11.21 -23.64 6.54
N GLY A 72 -10.09 -24.02 7.16
CA GLY A 72 -9.01 -23.10 7.51
C GLY A 72 -8.49 -22.37 6.28
N ALA A 73 -8.18 -23.09 5.19
CA ALA A 73 -7.71 -22.49 3.94
C ALA A 73 -8.77 -21.57 3.30
N VAL A 74 -10.04 -22.00 3.26
CA VAL A 74 -11.16 -21.24 2.67
C VAL A 74 -11.41 -19.93 3.42
N LEU A 75 -11.32 -19.95 4.75
CA LEU A 75 -11.50 -18.76 5.59
C LEU A 75 -10.25 -17.88 5.61
N PHE A 76 -9.06 -18.47 5.52
CA PHE A 76 -7.80 -17.73 5.51
C PHE A 76 -7.61 -16.92 4.22
N PHE A 77 -8.01 -17.48 3.07
CA PHE A 77 -7.84 -16.83 1.77
C PHE A 77 -8.44 -15.41 1.66
N PRO A 78 -9.72 -15.14 2.01
CA PRO A 78 -10.28 -13.79 1.96
C PRO A 78 -9.62 -12.83 2.95
N VAL A 79 -9.22 -13.31 4.13
CA VAL A 79 -8.47 -12.51 5.11
C VAL A 79 -7.11 -12.10 4.53
N LEU A 80 -6.40 -13.03 3.90
CA LEU A 80 -5.13 -12.75 3.23
C LEU A 80 -5.31 -11.76 2.05
N MET A 81 -6.31 -11.96 1.20
CA MET A 81 -6.59 -11.05 0.08
C MET A 81 -6.96 -9.64 0.55
N SER A 82 -7.79 -9.56 1.59
CA SER A 82 -8.23 -8.27 2.14
C SER A 82 -7.11 -7.45 2.74
N THR A 83 -6.18 -8.12 3.43
CA THR A 83 -5.01 -7.47 4.01
C THR A 83 -3.99 -7.09 2.94
N LEU A 84 -3.85 -7.84 1.85
CA LEU A 84 -2.79 -7.53 0.88
C LEU A 84 -3.21 -6.54 -0.21
N PHE A 85 -4.44 -6.61 -0.72
CA PHE A 85 -4.79 -5.97 -2.00
C PHE A 85 -6.00 -5.03 -1.95
N LEU A 86 -6.81 -5.04 -0.88
CA LEU A 86 -8.06 -4.26 -0.82
C LEU A 86 -7.91 -2.85 -0.25
N ARG A 87 -6.67 -2.36 -0.11
CA ARG A 87 -6.38 -0.99 0.35
C ARG A 87 -5.18 -0.41 -0.39
N LEU A 88 -5.28 0.85 -0.77
CA LEU A 88 -4.19 1.67 -1.32
C LEU A 88 -3.92 2.83 -0.36
N ASP A 89 -2.69 2.91 0.15
CA ASP A 89 -2.19 3.98 0.99
C ASP A 89 -1.24 4.86 0.17
N VAL A 90 -1.50 6.17 0.17
CA VAL A 90 -0.69 7.19 -0.50
C VAL A 90 -0.28 8.23 0.53
N GLU A 91 1.01 8.46 0.67
CA GLU A 91 1.60 9.38 1.64
C GLU A 91 2.58 10.33 0.95
N VAL A 92 2.40 11.62 1.17
CA VAL A 92 3.34 12.68 0.75
C VAL A 92 4.26 12.95 1.93
N ARG A 93 5.51 12.49 1.84
CA ARG A 93 6.55 12.67 2.88
C ARG A 93 7.46 13.85 2.52
N ALA A 94 8.49 14.10 3.32
CA ALA A 94 9.35 15.27 3.14
C ALA A 94 10.33 15.12 1.95
N ASP A 95 10.70 13.90 1.66
CA ASP A 95 11.75 13.50 0.71
C ASP A 95 11.20 12.71 -0.49
N HIS A 96 10.12 11.96 -0.31
CA HIS A 96 9.51 11.13 -1.35
C HIS A 96 7.99 11.06 -1.29
N LEU A 97 7.38 10.68 -2.42
CA LEU A 97 6.03 10.16 -2.49
C LEU A 97 6.05 8.66 -2.19
N PHE A 98 5.29 8.25 -1.19
CA PHE A 98 5.15 6.86 -0.76
C PHE A 98 3.78 6.32 -1.19
N ILE A 99 3.78 5.17 -1.85
CA ILE A 99 2.58 4.49 -2.35
C ILE A 99 2.66 3.03 -1.91
N ALA A 100 1.60 2.47 -1.35
CA ALA A 100 1.59 1.08 -0.91
C ALA A 100 0.22 0.43 -0.99
N PHE A 101 0.19 -0.87 -1.25
CA PHE A 101 -1.00 -1.71 -1.11
C PHE A 101 -1.00 -2.46 0.23
N GLY A 102 -2.18 -2.54 0.84
CA GLY A 102 -2.44 -3.23 2.10
C GLY A 102 -1.92 -2.48 3.34
N PRO A 103 -2.43 -2.78 4.55
CA PRO A 103 -1.94 -2.19 5.78
C PRO A 103 -0.54 -2.71 6.17
N VAL A 104 -0.11 -3.85 5.61
CA VAL A 104 1.22 -4.43 5.86
C VAL A 104 2.27 -3.83 4.89
N HIS A 105 1.85 -3.03 3.91
CA HIS A 105 2.73 -2.33 2.96
C HIS A 105 3.73 -3.27 2.23
N LEU A 106 3.36 -4.53 1.97
CA LEU A 106 4.22 -5.50 1.28
C LEU A 106 4.61 -5.01 -0.11
N VAL A 107 3.61 -4.54 -0.86
CA VAL A 107 3.82 -4.00 -2.20
C VAL A 107 3.82 -2.48 -2.10
N ARG A 108 5.02 -1.90 -2.11
CA ARG A 108 5.23 -0.46 -1.93
C ARG A 108 6.15 0.11 -3.00
N LYS A 109 5.97 1.38 -3.30
CA LYS A 109 6.80 2.15 -4.21
C LYS A 109 7.13 3.50 -3.58
N ARG A 110 8.41 3.86 -3.66
CA ARG A 110 8.91 5.18 -3.28
C ARG A 110 9.34 5.89 -4.54
N ILE A 111 8.93 7.14 -4.68
CA ILE A 111 9.33 8.00 -5.78
C ILE A 111 9.92 9.26 -5.17
N ALA A 112 11.22 9.48 -5.33
CA ALA A 112 11.86 10.66 -4.80
C ALA A 112 11.45 11.90 -5.62
N TYR A 113 11.33 13.06 -4.96
CA TYR A 113 10.92 14.28 -5.67
C TYR A 113 11.93 14.72 -6.74
N HIS A 114 13.22 14.40 -6.58
CA HIS A 114 14.23 14.74 -7.58
C HIS A 114 14.06 13.94 -8.88
N ASP A 115 13.48 12.72 -8.80
CA ASP A 115 13.18 11.89 -9.97
C ASP A 115 11.90 12.34 -10.69
N MET A 116 11.07 13.17 -10.05
CA MET A 116 9.82 13.65 -10.62
C MET A 116 10.07 14.89 -11.46
N GLU A 117 9.50 14.87 -12.66
CA GLU A 117 9.45 16.01 -13.57
C GLU A 117 8.19 16.83 -13.31
N SER A 118 7.03 16.16 -13.23
CA SER A 118 5.74 16.80 -12.97
C SER A 118 4.76 15.86 -12.28
N ALA A 119 3.73 16.43 -11.64
CA ALA A 119 2.64 15.69 -11.02
C ALA A 119 1.31 16.44 -11.26
N GLU A 120 0.39 15.81 -11.99
CA GLU A 120 -0.85 16.44 -12.45
C GLU A 120 -2.06 15.59 -12.10
N ALA A 121 -3.15 16.24 -11.70
CA ALA A 121 -4.44 15.57 -11.53
C ALA A 121 -5.04 15.25 -12.90
N VAL A 122 -5.33 13.97 -13.15
CA VAL A 122 -5.87 13.50 -14.42
C VAL A 122 -7.09 12.61 -14.21
N THR A 123 -7.98 12.63 -15.19
CA THR A 123 -8.99 11.59 -15.38
C THR A 123 -8.45 10.64 -16.45
N TYR A 124 -8.45 9.34 -16.15
CA TYR A 124 -7.95 8.30 -17.03
C TYR A 124 -9.01 7.21 -17.20
N SER A 125 -8.88 6.34 -18.20
CA SER A 125 -9.80 5.23 -18.41
C SER A 125 -9.17 3.91 -17.96
N PRO A 126 -9.48 3.39 -16.75
CA PRO A 126 -8.80 2.20 -16.20
C PRO A 126 -8.91 0.97 -17.10
N LEU A 127 -10.11 0.71 -17.63
CA LEU A 127 -10.38 -0.45 -18.47
C LEU A 127 -9.68 -0.35 -19.83
N ARG A 128 -9.70 0.83 -20.47
CA ARG A 128 -9.12 1.03 -21.81
C ARG A 128 -7.60 1.19 -21.79
N GLU A 129 -7.05 1.87 -20.78
CA GLU A 129 -5.61 2.19 -20.73
C GLU A 129 -4.76 1.16 -19.99
N PHE A 130 -5.34 0.47 -19.00
CA PHE A 130 -4.60 -0.43 -18.11
C PHE A 130 -5.24 -1.81 -17.96
N GLY A 131 -6.39 -2.06 -18.58
CA GLY A 131 -7.13 -3.32 -18.43
C GLY A 131 -7.78 -3.50 -17.05
N GLY A 132 -7.99 -2.42 -16.31
CA GLY A 132 -8.66 -2.45 -14.99
C GLY A 132 -7.92 -1.70 -13.90
N TRP A 133 -8.21 -2.10 -12.65
CA TRP A 133 -7.61 -1.53 -11.43
C TRP A 133 -6.54 -2.46 -10.85
N GLY A 134 -5.75 -1.93 -9.91
CA GLY A 134 -4.67 -2.61 -9.22
C GLY A 134 -3.30 -2.01 -9.52
N ILE A 135 -2.27 -2.86 -9.45
CA ILE A 135 -0.91 -2.57 -9.88
C ILE A 135 -0.74 -3.09 -11.29
N ARG A 136 -0.68 -2.20 -12.27
CA ARG A 136 -0.58 -2.56 -13.69
C ARG A 136 0.62 -1.87 -14.30
N PRO A 137 1.80 -2.53 -14.34
CA PRO A 137 2.94 -2.04 -15.09
C PRO A 137 2.75 -2.33 -16.59
N THR A 138 2.90 -1.30 -17.39
CA THR A 138 3.00 -1.32 -18.86
C THR A 138 4.37 -0.77 -19.24
N ARG A 139 4.81 -0.94 -20.50
CA ARG A 139 6.15 -0.52 -21.00
C ARG A 139 6.65 0.83 -20.44
N ARG A 140 5.83 1.88 -20.46
CA ARG A 140 6.20 3.22 -19.96
C ARG A 140 5.24 3.80 -18.91
N LYS A 141 4.17 3.08 -18.56
CA LYS A 141 3.15 3.56 -17.63
C LYS A 141 2.97 2.56 -16.50
N THR A 142 2.68 3.00 -15.29
CA THR A 142 2.31 2.11 -14.19
C THR A 142 1.13 2.70 -13.44
N ALA A 143 0.01 1.98 -13.40
CA ALA A 143 -1.12 2.36 -12.57
C ALA A 143 -1.02 1.72 -11.19
N TRP A 144 -1.24 2.53 -10.15
CA TRP A 144 -1.39 2.17 -8.75
C TRP A 144 -2.75 2.69 -8.29
N THR A 145 -3.80 1.95 -8.62
CA THR A 145 -5.18 2.41 -8.45
C THR A 145 -6.02 1.28 -7.86
N ILE A 146 -7.06 1.59 -7.09
CA ILE A 146 -7.93 0.56 -6.49
C ILE A 146 -9.40 0.71 -6.92
N ARG A 147 -9.80 1.90 -7.34
CA ARG A 147 -11.15 2.20 -7.85
C ARG A 147 -11.18 3.54 -8.57
N GLY A 148 -12.25 3.77 -9.32
CA GLY A 148 -12.54 5.05 -9.96
C GLY A 148 -11.66 5.32 -11.19
N ASN A 149 -11.80 6.52 -11.75
CA ASN A 149 -11.15 6.96 -12.98
C ASN A 149 -10.29 8.22 -12.78
N LYS A 150 -9.99 8.55 -11.52
CA LYS A 150 -9.24 9.75 -11.13
C LYS A 150 -7.90 9.35 -10.51
N ALA A 151 -6.84 10.01 -10.96
CA ALA A 151 -5.48 9.75 -10.49
C ALA A 151 -4.61 11.00 -10.53
N VAL A 152 -3.47 10.96 -9.85
CA VAL A 152 -2.36 11.88 -10.10
C VAL A 152 -1.36 11.17 -11.00
N ARG A 153 -1.12 11.74 -12.18
CA ARG A 153 -0.08 11.28 -13.11
C ARG A 153 1.23 11.95 -12.72
N VAL A 154 2.16 11.16 -12.22
CA VAL A 154 3.53 11.55 -11.93
C VAL A 154 4.40 11.17 -13.13
N VAL A 155 5.00 12.17 -13.78
CA VAL A 155 5.98 11.96 -14.85
C VAL A 155 7.36 11.94 -14.20
N LEU A 156 8.10 10.87 -14.41
CA LEU A 156 9.48 10.76 -13.96
C LEU A 156 10.42 11.30 -15.03
N ARG A 157 11.57 11.85 -14.62
CA ARG A 157 12.63 12.31 -15.53
C ARG A 157 13.16 11.23 -16.48
N SER A 158 12.96 9.96 -16.12
CA SER A 158 13.23 8.80 -17.00
C SER A 158 12.22 8.61 -18.14
N GLY A 159 11.19 9.46 -18.24
CA GLY A 159 10.08 9.34 -19.19
C GLY A 159 9.00 8.32 -18.80
N LYS A 160 9.17 7.61 -17.68
CA LYS A 160 8.15 6.70 -17.13
C LYS A 160 7.05 7.49 -16.44
N GLN A 161 5.80 7.04 -16.58
CA GLN A 161 4.63 7.66 -15.96
C GLN A 161 4.03 6.75 -14.89
N VAL A 162 3.71 7.31 -13.72
CA VAL A 162 3.06 6.59 -12.63
C VAL A 162 1.71 7.24 -12.34
N TYR A 163 0.64 6.47 -12.45
CA TYR A 163 -0.73 6.91 -12.18
C TYR A 163 -1.11 6.46 -10.77
N VAL A 164 -1.29 7.42 -9.87
CA VAL A 164 -1.62 7.17 -8.47
C VAL A 164 -3.09 7.47 -8.24
N GLY A 165 -3.90 6.43 -8.01
CA GLY A 165 -5.33 6.59 -7.77
C GLY A 165 -5.59 7.43 -6.52
N SER A 166 -6.46 8.42 -6.62
CA SER A 166 -6.83 9.31 -5.52
C SER A 166 -8.30 9.74 -5.65
N ARG A 167 -9.00 9.83 -4.52
CA ARG A 167 -10.34 10.44 -4.41
C ARG A 167 -10.28 11.95 -4.60
N PHE A 168 -9.15 12.57 -4.28
CA PHE A 168 -8.93 14.02 -4.34
C PHE A 168 -7.64 14.33 -5.11
N PRO A 169 -7.59 14.02 -6.41
CA PRO A 169 -6.35 14.10 -7.18
C PRO A 169 -5.78 15.53 -7.24
N GLN A 170 -6.63 16.56 -7.24
CA GLN A 170 -6.20 17.96 -7.20
C GLN A 170 -5.45 18.29 -5.90
N ARG A 171 -5.96 17.81 -4.76
CA ARG A 171 -5.34 18.03 -3.45
C ARG A 171 -4.00 17.31 -3.35
N LEU A 172 -3.93 16.07 -3.84
CA LEU A 172 -2.70 15.28 -3.87
C LEU A 172 -1.65 15.93 -4.80
N ALA A 173 -2.04 16.31 -6.02
CA ALA A 173 -1.15 16.97 -6.97
C ALA A 173 -0.61 18.30 -6.41
N GLY A 174 -1.47 19.14 -5.82
CA GLY A 174 -1.04 20.40 -5.20
C GLY A 174 -0.03 20.19 -4.06
N ARG A 175 -0.21 19.15 -3.24
CA ARG A 175 0.75 18.81 -2.17
C ARG A 175 2.09 18.32 -2.71
N ILE A 176 2.09 17.59 -3.82
CA ILE A 176 3.32 17.19 -4.50
C ILE A 176 4.00 18.41 -5.14
N ALA A 177 3.24 19.29 -5.81
CA ALA A 177 3.75 20.48 -6.46
C ALA A 177 4.43 21.44 -5.46
N LEU A 178 3.84 21.65 -4.28
CA LEU A 178 4.48 22.43 -3.21
C LEU A 178 5.87 21.90 -2.86
N ARG A 179 6.05 20.57 -2.81
CA ARG A 179 7.34 19.93 -2.52
C ARG A 179 8.33 20.03 -3.68
N LEU A 180 7.85 20.01 -4.93
CA LEU A 180 8.68 20.20 -6.12
C LEU A 180 9.17 21.66 -6.26
N GLY A 181 8.32 22.64 -5.91
CA GLY A 181 8.66 24.07 -5.99
C GLY A 181 9.69 24.52 -4.96
N THR A 182 9.67 23.94 -3.74
CA THR A 182 10.63 24.28 -2.67
C THR A 182 12.08 23.82 -2.89
N ARG A 183 12.37 23.09 -3.98
CA ARG A 183 13.70 22.52 -4.27
C ARG A 183 14.30 23.00 -5.59
N ARG A 184 13.77 24.07 -6.18
CA ARG A 184 14.40 24.76 -7.32
C ARG A 184 15.27 25.90 -6.83
#